data_AF-A0A1Q8CLJ3-F1
#
_entry.id   AF-A0A1Q8CLJ3-F1
#
_cell.length_a   1.000
_cell.length_b   1.000
_cell.length_c   1.000
_cell.angle_alpha   90.00
_cell.angle_beta   90.00
_cell.angle_gamma   90.00
#
_symmetry.space_group_name_H-M   'P 1'
#
loop_
_entity.id
_entity.type
_entity.pdbx_description
1 polymer ?
#
loop_
_entity_poly.entity_id
_entity_poly.type
_entity_poly.pdbx_seq_one_letter_code
_entity_poly.pdbx_strand_id
1 'polypeptide(L)'
;MVVANAVNLTLDDLLRELRYRRWTLYRWGEAEDPALLAGVFRWCTARQVDVLLLRRNGSGNAYRAPLFRERDLFTPPTVLWEYYCESALWTLRAIMSLPAPSDPSAPMLMYPPCGECRLPGDLPTPTVIRPLGML
;
A
#
# COMPACT_ATOMS: atom_id res chain seq x y z
N MET A 1 7.94 33.02 -11.19
CA MET A 1 8.96 32.04 -10.79
C MET A 1 8.26 30.93 -10.04
N VAL A 2 7.93 29.84 -10.73
CA VAL A 2 7.12 28.73 -10.20
C VAL A 2 8.02 27.85 -9.34
N VAL A 3 7.72 27.74 -8.06
CA VAL A 3 8.38 26.80 -7.15
C VAL A 3 7.83 25.41 -7.49
N ALA A 4 8.53 24.70 -8.36
CA ALA A 4 8.24 23.30 -8.66
C ALA A 4 9.16 22.36 -7.86
N ASN A 5 8.58 21.30 -7.32
CA ASN A 5 9.16 19.95 -7.21
C ASN A 5 10.11 19.55 -6.06
N ALA A 6 10.04 20.13 -4.88
CA ALA A 6 10.64 19.46 -3.70
C ALA A 6 9.79 18.28 -3.18
N VAL A 7 8.46 18.34 -3.30
CA VAL A 7 7.54 17.30 -2.82
C VAL A 7 7.53 16.06 -3.74
N ASN A 8 7.70 16.24 -5.06
CA ASN A 8 7.60 15.17 -6.05
C ASN A 8 8.77 14.18 -5.99
N LEU A 9 10.02 14.65 -5.81
CA LEU A 9 11.20 13.76 -5.78
C LEU A 9 11.08 12.68 -4.70
N THR A 10 10.62 13.02 -3.49
CA THR A 10 10.57 12.06 -2.37
C THR A 10 9.48 10.99 -2.52
N LEU A 11 8.33 11.34 -3.12
CA LEU A 11 7.24 10.39 -3.35
C LEU A 11 7.53 9.55 -4.59
N ASP A 12 8.02 10.15 -5.67
CA ASP A 12 8.39 9.46 -6.90
C ASP A 12 9.51 8.44 -6.67
N ASP A 13 10.51 8.78 -5.84
CA ASP A 13 11.58 7.87 -5.47
C ASP A 13 11.06 6.66 -4.69
N LEU A 14 10.16 6.88 -3.73
CA LEU A 14 9.56 5.77 -3.00
C LEU A 14 8.57 4.94 -3.85
N LEU A 15 7.86 5.56 -4.80
CA LEU A 15 7.05 4.83 -5.78
C LEU A 15 7.94 4.01 -6.73
N ARG A 16 9.13 4.51 -7.08
CA ARG A 16 10.15 3.74 -7.81
C ARG A 16 10.62 2.55 -6.98
N GLU A 17 10.83 2.72 -5.68
CA GLU A 17 11.17 1.63 -4.76
C GLU A 17 10.08 0.56 -4.70
N LEU A 18 8.79 0.93 -4.71
CA LEU A 18 7.70 -0.05 -4.79
C LEU A 18 7.81 -0.91 -6.07
N ARG A 19 8.11 -0.29 -7.21
CA ARG A 19 8.30 -1.01 -8.48
C ARG A 19 9.54 -1.92 -8.43
N TYR A 20 10.65 -1.41 -7.91
CA TYR A 20 11.89 -2.18 -7.74
C TYR A 20 11.67 -3.42 -6.86
N ARG A 21 10.95 -3.26 -5.75
CA ARG A 21 10.55 -4.34 -4.85
C ARG A 21 9.38 -5.18 -5.37
N ARG A 22 8.96 -5.00 -6.63
CA ARG A 22 7.91 -5.79 -7.31
C ARG A 22 6.54 -5.76 -6.63
N TRP A 23 6.18 -4.63 -6.02
CA TRP A 23 4.81 -4.39 -5.54
C TRP A 23 3.83 -4.35 -6.72
N THR A 24 2.71 -5.07 -6.60
CA THR A 24 1.60 -4.93 -7.56
C THR A 24 0.83 -3.66 -7.25
N LEU A 25 0.66 -2.78 -8.24
CA LEU A 25 -0.07 -1.54 -8.08
C LEU A 25 -1.50 -1.67 -8.64
N TYR A 26 -2.44 -0.98 -8.02
CA TYR A 26 -3.83 -0.90 -8.43
C TYR A 26 -4.21 0.58 -8.46
N ARG A 27 -4.92 0.99 -9.51
CA ARG A 27 -5.38 2.36 -9.68
C ARG A 27 -6.89 2.41 -9.84
N TRP A 28 -7.53 3.30 -9.09
CA TRP A 28 -8.91 3.71 -9.29
C TRP A 28 -8.95 5.15 -9.79
N GLY A 29 -9.74 5.38 -10.85
CA GLY A 29 -9.83 6.66 -11.54
C GLY A 29 -8.81 6.85 -12.66
N GLU A 30 -8.69 8.10 -13.10
CA GLU A 30 -7.89 8.50 -14.25
C GLU A 30 -6.38 8.34 -14.01
N ALA A 31 -5.62 8.22 -15.10
CA ALA A 31 -4.18 7.99 -15.02
C ALA A 31 -3.42 9.17 -14.42
N GLU A 32 -3.80 10.40 -14.78
CA GLU A 32 -3.14 11.64 -14.34
C GLU A 32 -3.62 12.14 -12.98
N ASP A 33 -4.80 11.68 -12.53
CA ASP A 33 -5.42 12.12 -11.27
C ASP A 33 -6.22 10.97 -10.63
N PRO A 34 -5.53 9.93 -10.12
CA PRO A 34 -6.20 8.77 -9.55
C PRO A 34 -6.92 9.13 -8.25
N ALA A 35 -8.14 8.63 -8.10
CA ALA A 35 -8.89 8.74 -6.85
C ALA A 35 -8.20 7.97 -5.72
N LEU A 36 -7.62 6.82 -6.05
CA LEU A 36 -6.90 5.95 -5.14
C LEU A 36 -5.83 5.14 -5.88
N LEU A 37 -4.65 5.06 -5.28
CA LEU A 37 -3.59 4.13 -5.65
C LEU A 37 -3.41 3.14 -4.52
N ALA A 38 -3.38 1.85 -4.83
CA ALA A 38 -2.98 0.83 -3.89
C ALA A 38 -1.70 0.13 -4.34
N GLY A 39 -0.83 -0.17 -3.39
CA GLY A 39 0.30 -1.08 -3.58
C GLY A 39 0.05 -2.35 -2.77
N VAL A 40 0.39 -3.50 -3.35
CA VAL A 40 0.28 -4.81 -2.70
C VAL A 40 1.59 -5.56 -2.86
N PHE A 41 2.18 -5.98 -1.74
CA PHE A 41 3.33 -6.87 -1.71
C PHE A 41 2.99 -8.17 -0.99
N ARG A 42 3.14 -9.28 -1.70
CA ARG A 42 2.82 -10.61 -1.18
C ARG A 42 4.08 -11.28 -0.68
N TRP A 43 4.10 -11.62 0.60
CA TRP A 43 5.17 -12.41 1.20
C TRP A 43 4.94 -13.90 0.91
N CYS A 44 5.51 -14.39 -0.19
CA CYS A 44 5.33 -15.79 -0.64
C CYS A 44 5.70 -16.83 0.43
N THR A 45 6.66 -16.51 1.30
CA THR A 45 7.17 -17.43 2.33
C THR A 45 6.32 -17.46 3.60
N ALA A 46 5.48 -16.45 3.85
CA ALA A 46 4.81 -16.26 5.15
C ALA A 46 3.28 -16.21 5.08
N ARG A 47 2.68 -16.31 3.87
CA ARG A 47 1.23 -16.11 3.65
C ARG A 47 0.71 -14.80 4.28
N GLN A 48 1.48 -13.73 4.13
CA GLN A 48 1.11 -12.39 4.58
C GLN A 48 1.14 -11.42 3.39
N VAL A 49 0.42 -10.32 3.52
CA VAL A 49 0.38 -9.27 2.52
C VAL A 49 0.59 -7.92 3.17
N ASP A 50 1.42 -7.10 2.55
CA ASP A 50 1.54 -5.68 2.86
C ASP A 50 0.73 -4.89 1.83
N VAL A 51 -0.10 -3.98 2.33
CA VAL A 51 -0.96 -3.15 1.52
C VAL A 51 -0.70 -1.70 1.88
N LEU A 52 -0.58 -0.87 0.84
CA LEU A 52 -0.51 0.58 0.92
C LEU A 52 -1.70 1.14 0.14
N LEU A 53 -2.38 2.13 0.71
CA LEU A 53 -3.48 2.88 0.10
C LEU A 53 -3.13 4.36 0.13
N LEU A 54 -3.01 4.99 -1.03
CA LEU A 54 -2.75 6.42 -1.21
C LEU A 54 -3.98 7.06 -1.84
N ARG A 55 -4.49 8.14 -1.23
CA ARG A 55 -5.72 8.80 -1.65
C ARG A 55 -5.42 10.13 -2.32
N ARG A 56 -6.32 10.57 -3.21
CA ARG A 56 -6.21 11.85 -3.93
C ARG A 56 -6.00 13.06 -3.02
N ASN A 57 -6.56 13.05 -1.80
CA ASN A 57 -6.39 14.12 -0.83
C ASN A 57 -4.99 14.16 -0.16
N GLY A 58 -4.06 13.29 -0.57
CA GLY A 58 -2.70 13.23 -0.02
C GLY A 58 -2.54 12.36 1.22
N SER A 59 -3.63 11.84 1.79
CA SER A 59 -3.58 10.90 2.92
C SER A 59 -3.20 9.49 2.49
N GLY A 60 -2.68 8.71 3.44
CA GLY A 60 -2.29 7.33 3.22
C GLY A 60 -2.68 6.42 4.39
N ASN A 61 -3.06 5.19 4.06
CA ASN A 61 -3.19 4.10 5.00
C ASN A 61 -2.32 2.92 4.55
N ALA A 62 -1.72 2.18 5.47
CA ALA A 62 -1.00 0.96 5.16
C ALA A 62 -1.24 -0.08 6.25
N TYR A 63 -1.17 -1.35 5.88
CA TYR A 63 -1.30 -2.45 6.81
C TYR A 63 -0.60 -3.70 6.33
N ARG A 64 -0.33 -4.59 7.28
CA ARG A 64 0.02 -5.97 7.03
C ARG A 64 -1.12 -6.86 7.50
N ALA A 65 -1.53 -7.81 6.67
CA ALA A 65 -2.62 -8.74 6.98
C ALA A 65 -2.22 -10.19 6.66
N PRO A 66 -2.80 -11.19 7.36
CA PRO A 66 -2.70 -12.57 6.91
C PRO A 66 -3.42 -12.74 5.57
N LEU A 67 -2.83 -13.53 4.67
CA LEU A 67 -3.42 -13.86 3.38
C LEU A 67 -4.21 -15.18 3.48
N PHE A 68 -5.50 -15.06 3.84
CA PHE A 68 -6.42 -16.19 3.90
C PHE A 68 -6.93 -16.59 2.50
N ARG A 69 -7.46 -15.62 1.73
CA ARG A 69 -7.88 -15.75 0.33
C ARG A 69 -7.48 -14.53 -0.50
N GLU A 70 -7.40 -14.67 -1.82
CA GLU A 70 -7.00 -13.57 -2.72
C GLU A 70 -7.97 -12.38 -2.74
N ARG A 71 -9.22 -12.54 -2.30
CA ARG A 71 -10.20 -11.44 -2.29
C ARG A 71 -10.09 -10.53 -1.07
N ASP A 72 -9.33 -10.92 -0.06
CA ASP A 72 -9.34 -10.25 1.24
C ASP A 72 -8.28 -9.13 1.35
N LEU A 73 -7.59 -8.80 0.24
CA LEU A 73 -6.45 -7.87 0.25
C LEU A 73 -6.83 -6.49 0.75
N PHE A 74 -7.97 -5.96 0.30
CA PHE A 74 -8.37 -4.58 0.53
C PHE A 74 -9.45 -4.41 1.62
N THR A 75 -9.92 -5.53 2.14
CA THR A 75 -10.92 -5.60 3.21
C THR A 75 -10.55 -6.77 4.13
N PRO A 76 -9.36 -6.75 4.74
CA PRO A 76 -8.95 -7.86 5.58
C PRO A 76 -9.83 -7.92 6.85
N PRO A 77 -10.19 -9.13 7.33
CA PRO A 77 -10.93 -9.26 8.58
C PRO A 77 -10.05 -8.96 9.80
N THR A 78 -8.74 -9.14 9.68
CA THR A 78 -7.74 -8.87 10.72
C THR A 78 -6.45 -8.35 10.09
N VAL A 79 -5.72 -7.53 10.84
CA VAL A 79 -4.38 -7.03 10.51
C VAL A 79 -3.40 -7.43 11.60
N LEU A 80 -2.11 -7.51 11.25
CA LEU A 80 -1.00 -7.67 12.20
C LEU A 80 -0.34 -6.33 12.54
N TRP A 81 -0.51 -5.35 11.67
CA TRP A 81 0.03 -4.01 11.78
C TRP A 81 -0.79 -3.07 10.89
N GLU A 82 -1.01 -1.84 11.33
CA GLU A 82 -1.65 -0.80 10.54
C GLU A 82 -1.07 0.58 10.86
N TYR A 83 -1.17 1.49 9.90
CA TYR A 83 -0.72 2.86 10.01
C TYR A 83 -1.57 3.78 9.13
N TYR A 84 -2.02 4.89 9.71
CA TYR A 84 -2.72 5.95 9.00
C TYR A 84 -2.01 7.28 9.22
N CYS A 85 -1.91 8.08 8.16
CA CYS A 85 -1.41 9.45 8.24
C CYS A 85 -2.07 10.32 7.17
N GLU A 86 -2.24 11.60 7.47
CA GLU A 86 -2.64 12.61 6.47
C GLU A 86 -1.57 12.83 5.38
N SER A 87 -0.37 12.26 5.56
CA SER A 87 0.72 12.31 4.59
C SER A 87 1.02 10.94 3.99
N ALA A 88 0.73 10.81 2.70
CA ALA A 88 1.07 9.66 1.86
C ALA A 88 2.56 9.28 1.96
N LEU A 89 3.43 10.28 2.03
CA LEU A 89 4.88 10.09 2.15
C LEU A 89 5.24 9.36 3.45
N TRP A 90 4.66 9.77 4.59
CA TRP A 90 4.91 9.12 5.87
C TRP A 90 4.32 7.72 5.93
N THR A 91 3.13 7.50 5.36
CA THR A 91 2.54 6.16 5.24
C THR A 91 3.42 5.23 4.42
N LEU A 92 3.94 5.71 3.28
CA LEU A 92 4.83 4.95 2.42
C LEU A 92 6.16 4.62 3.13
N ARG A 93 6.73 5.57 3.88
CA ARG A 93 7.92 5.30 4.71
C ARG A 93 7.65 4.26 5.79
N ALA A 94 6.49 4.34 6.45
CA ALA A 94 6.13 3.43 7.53
C ALA A 94 6.06 1.97 7.03
N ILE A 95 5.34 1.71 5.94
CA ILE A 95 5.23 0.34 5.41
C ILE A 95 6.56 -0.17 4.82
N MET A 96 7.36 0.72 4.21
CA MET A 96 8.67 0.35 3.64
C MET A 96 9.73 0.03 4.71
N SER A 97 9.49 0.47 5.95
CA SER A 97 10.32 0.20 7.12
C SER A 97 9.81 -0.98 7.96
N LEU A 98 8.69 -1.59 7.58
CA LEU A 98 8.12 -2.73 8.30
C LEU A 98 9.05 -3.95 8.13
N PRO A 99 9.48 -4.60 9.23
CA PRO A 99 10.35 -5.78 9.14
C PRO A 99 9.70 -6.88 8.29
N ALA A 100 10.51 -7.72 7.64
CA ALA A 100 9.97 -8.88 6.92
C ALA A 100 9.26 -9.83 7.90
N PRO A 101 8.24 -10.61 7.50
CA PRO A 101 7.54 -11.54 8.39
C PRO A 101 8.43 -12.59 9.07
N SER A 102 9.60 -12.90 8.50
CA SER A 102 10.58 -13.82 9.09
C SER A 102 11.49 -13.15 10.12
N ASP A 103 11.43 -11.82 10.27
CA ASP A 103 12.21 -11.07 11.25
C ASP A 103 11.63 -11.26 12.66
N PRO A 104 12.46 -11.49 13.70
CA PRO A 104 11.98 -11.62 15.08
C PRO A 104 11.22 -10.40 15.62
N SER A 105 11.44 -9.22 15.05
CA SER A 105 10.76 -7.98 15.43
C SER A 105 9.46 -7.72 14.64
N ALA A 106 9.09 -8.63 13.72
CA ALA A 106 7.88 -8.49 12.94
C ALA A 106 6.62 -8.50 13.84
N PRO A 107 5.63 -7.64 13.58
CA PRO A 107 4.35 -7.69 14.28
C PRO A 107 3.63 -9.01 14.02
N MET A 108 3.20 -9.67 15.09
CA MET A 108 2.53 -10.99 15.04
C MET A 108 1.13 -10.99 15.66
N LEU A 109 0.76 -9.96 16.42
CA LEU A 109 -0.55 -9.88 17.07
C LEU A 109 -1.62 -9.50 16.06
N MET A 110 -2.67 -10.32 15.95
CA MET A 110 -3.81 -10.03 15.09
C MET A 110 -4.88 -9.23 15.82
N TYR A 111 -5.43 -8.21 15.15
CA TYR A 111 -6.54 -7.39 15.64
C TYR A 111 -7.44 -6.90 14.49
N PRO A 112 -8.69 -6.49 14.77
CA PRO A 112 -9.56 -5.91 13.75
C PRO A 112 -8.99 -4.60 13.19
N PRO A 113 -9.01 -4.36 11.87
CA PRO A 113 -8.50 -3.11 11.31
C PRO A 113 -9.37 -1.91 11.67
N CYS A 114 -8.75 -0.73 11.74
CA CYS A 114 -9.48 0.53 11.84
C CYS A 114 -10.36 0.80 10.59
N GLY A 115 -11.31 1.73 10.70
CA GLY A 115 -12.26 2.02 9.62
C GLY A 115 -11.59 2.52 8.34
N GLU A 116 -10.46 3.21 8.50
CA GLU A 116 -9.66 3.86 7.46
C GLU A 116 -8.84 2.87 6.61
N CYS A 117 -8.69 1.62 7.07
CA CYS A 117 -8.04 0.52 6.36
C CYS A 117 -8.91 -0.10 5.25
N ARG A 118 -10.18 0.32 5.14
CA ARG A 118 -11.12 -0.21 4.14
C ARG A 118 -11.16 0.69 2.92
N LEU A 119 -11.25 0.06 1.74
CA LEU A 119 -11.68 0.76 0.54
C LEU A 119 -13.16 1.16 0.65
N PRO A 120 -13.57 2.30 0.06
CA PRO A 120 -14.98 2.59 -0.16
C PRO A 120 -15.66 1.46 -0.94
N GLY A 121 -16.86 1.06 -0.50
CA GLY A 121 -17.56 -0.13 -1.01
C GLY A 121 -18.12 0.03 -2.42
N ASP A 122 -18.15 1.24 -2.95
CA ASP A 122 -18.71 1.63 -4.25
C ASP A 122 -17.63 1.90 -5.32
N LEU A 123 -16.36 1.57 -5.03
CA LEU A 123 -15.29 1.76 -6.00
C LEU A 123 -15.48 0.86 -7.23
N PRO A 124 -15.28 1.40 -8.46
CA PRO A 124 -15.29 0.60 -9.67
C PRO A 124 -14.15 -0.43 -9.68
N THR A 125 -14.12 -1.33 -10.67
CA THR A 125 -13.01 -2.28 -10.79
C THR A 125 -11.69 -1.52 -11.03
N PRO A 126 -10.62 -1.79 -10.25
CA PRO A 126 -9.34 -1.12 -10.46
C PRO A 126 -8.68 -1.50 -11.78
N THR A 127 -7.89 -0.59 -12.32
CA THR A 127 -6.85 -0.95 -13.29
C THR A 127 -5.67 -1.56 -12.54
N VAL A 128 -5.27 -2.78 -12.93
CA VAL A 128 -4.10 -3.45 -12.36
C VAL A 128 -2.84 -3.02 -13.11
N ILE A 129 -1.87 -2.46 -12.38
CA ILE A 129 -0.56 -2.05 -12.86
C ILE A 129 0.45 -3.02 -12.25
N ARG A 130 0.76 -4.11 -12.94
CA ARG A 130 1.77 -5.07 -12.50
C ARG A 130 3.17 -4.51 -12.73
N PRO A 131 4.14 -4.74 -11.85
CA PRO A 131 5.51 -4.89 -12.32
C PRO A 131 5.54 -6.18 -13.14
N LEU A 132 5.71 -6.02 -14.46
CA LEU A 132 6.24 -7.09 -15.29
C LEU A 132 7.67 -7.32 -14.78
N GLY A 133 7.89 -8.43 -14.07
CA GLY A 133 9.25 -8.87 -13.80
C GLY A 133 9.97 -9.06 -15.14
N MET A 134 11.10 -8.36 -15.29
CA MET A 134 12.11 -8.39 -16.37
C MET A 134 11.82 -9.29 -17.58
N LEU A 135 11.70 -8.67 -18.77
CA LEU A 135 12.46 -9.14 -19.92
C LEU A 135 13.94 -8.84 -19.69
#